data_AF-A0A973FLK2-F1
#
_entry.id   AF-A0A973FLK2-F1
#
_cell.length_a   1.000
_cell.length_b   1.000
_cell.length_c   1.000
_cell.angle_alpha   90.00
_cell.angle_beta   90.00
_cell.angle_gamma   90.00
#
_symmetry.space_group_name_H-M   'P 1'
#
loop_
_entity.id
_entity.type
_entity.pdbx_description
1 polymer ?
#
loop_
_entity_poly.entity_id
_entity_poly.type
_entity_poly.pdbx_seq_one_letter_code
_entity_poly.pdbx_strand_id
1 'polypeptide(L)' 'MMRTWSRPIGVSDPDGPDYWDYFGIRLVEHAVIYPGARVLDVGCGTGSSLLPAAERTGARGYAIGIDICPS' A
#
# COMPACT_ATOMS: atom_id res chain seq x y z
N MET A 1 -1.07 -19.96 -8.46
CA MET A 1 0.23 -19.37 -8.87
C MET A 1 0.02 -17.88 -9.07
N MET A 2 0.22 -17.08 -8.02
CA MET A 2 -0.02 -15.63 -8.05
C MET A 2 1.29 -14.95 -8.47
N ARG A 3 1.29 -14.26 -9.63
CA ARG A 3 2.45 -13.52 -10.10
C ARG A 3 2.45 -12.17 -9.38
N THR A 4 3.39 -11.99 -8.45
CA THR A 4 3.62 -10.72 -7.75
C THR A 4 4.26 -9.73 -8.74
N TRP A 5 3.50 -8.71 -9.16
CA TRP A 5 3.87 -7.71 -10.18
C TRP A 5 4.31 -6.38 -9.55
N SER A 6 5.12 -6.40 -8.50
CA SER A 6 5.70 -5.15 -7.97
C SER A 6 7.13 -5.38 -7.52
N ARG A 7 8.03 -4.62 -8.14
CA ARG A 7 9.45 -4.50 -7.78
C ARG A 7 9.55 -3.19 -7.01
N PRO A 8 9.97 -3.16 -5.73
CA PRO A 8 10.10 -1.91 -4.99
C PRO A 8 11.12 -1.02 -5.70
N ILE A 9 10.69 0.18 -6.09
CA ILE A 9 11.58 1.25 -6.54
C ILE A 9 12.10 1.90 -5.26
N GLY A 10 13.41 2.18 -5.23
CA GLY A 10 14.20 2.38 -4.01
C GLY A 10 13.55 3.27 -2.93
N VAL A 11 13.71 2.83 -1.68
CA VAL A 11 13.32 3.53 -0.45
C VAL A 11 13.70 5.01 -0.51
N SER A 12 12.78 5.88 -0.08
CA SER A 12 13.04 7.31 0.01
C SER A 12 13.76 7.60 1.32
N ASP A 13 15.01 8.05 1.19
CA ASP A 13 15.92 8.62 2.20
C ASP A 13 16.58 7.62 3.19
N PRO A 14 17.93 7.45 3.17
CA PRO A 14 18.65 6.58 4.09
C PRO A 14 18.71 7.07 5.56
N ASP A 15 18.31 8.32 5.85
CA ASP A 15 18.52 8.95 7.16
C ASP A 15 17.23 9.19 8.00
N GLY A 16 16.07 8.66 7.59
CA GLY A 16 14.80 8.76 8.34
C GLY A 16 13.93 7.49 8.24
N PRO A 17 12.91 7.31 9.12
CA PRO A 17 11.84 6.36 8.80
C PRO A 17 11.24 6.79 7.47
N ASP A 18 11.12 5.88 6.49
CA ASP A 18 10.63 6.21 5.15
C ASP A 18 9.35 7.04 5.30
N TYR A 19 9.45 8.34 4.96
CA TYR A 19 8.44 9.36 5.26
C TYR A 19 7.06 8.91 4.77
N TRP A 20 7.05 8.25 3.61
CA TRP A 20 5.84 7.75 2.97
C TRP A 20 5.27 6.53 3.69
N ASP A 21 6.12 5.63 4.19
CA ASP A 21 5.69 4.46 4.96
C ASP A 21 5.07 4.86 6.29
N TYR A 22 5.68 5.82 7.00
CA TYR A 22 5.12 6.32 8.25
C TYR A 22 3.70 6.85 8.04
N PHE A 23 3.50 7.77 7.09
CA PHE A 23 2.18 8.34 6.86
C PHE A 23 1.21 7.35 6.20
N GLY A 24 1.69 6.43 5.37
CA GLY A 24 0.86 5.39 4.74
C GLY A 24 0.28 4.42 5.76
N ILE A 25 1.09 3.97 6.72
CA ILE A 25 0.61 3.12 7.83
C ILE A 25 -0.43 3.89 8.67
N ARG A 26 -0.13 5.13 9.05
CA ARG A 26 -1.06 5.96 9.85
C ARG A 26 -2.38 6.21 9.12
N LEU A 27 -2.34 6.45 7.81
CA LEU A 27 -3.55 6.59 7.00
C LEU A 27 -4.42 5.33 7.08
N VAL A 28 -3.82 4.15 6.89
CA VAL A 28 -4.53 2.86 6.93
C VAL A 28 -5.13 2.58 8.31
N GLU A 29 -4.43 2.94 9.39
CA GLU A 29 -4.97 2.84 10.76
C GLU A 29 -6.26 3.65 10.95
N HIS A 30 -6.36 4.79 10.28
CA HIS A 30 -7.53 5.68 10.35
C HIS A 30 -8.61 5.40 9.30
N ALA A 31 -8.32 4.61 8.26
CA ALA A 31 -9.22 4.35 7.13
C ALA A 31 -10.35 3.34 7.41
N VAL A 32 -10.42 2.77 8.61
CA VAL A 32 -11.46 1.80 9.05
C VAL A 32 -11.64 0.64 8.05
N ILE A 33 -10.54 0.03 7.62
CA ILE A 33 -10.55 -1.12 6.71
C ILE A 33 -10.86 -2.40 7.51
N TYR A 34 -11.96 -3.05 7.17
CA TYR A 34 -12.39 -4.30 7.79
C TYR A 34 -11.90 -5.54 7.00
N PRO A 35 -11.74 -6.70 7.65
CA PRO A 35 -11.49 -7.96 6.95
C PRO A 35 -12.60 -8.26 5.93
N GLY A 36 -12.21 -8.56 4.69
CA GLY A 36 -13.09 -8.74 3.54
C GLY A 36 -13.34 -7.47 2.72
N ALA A 37 -12.81 -6.31 3.13
CA ALA A 37 -12.96 -5.08 2.38
C ALA A 37 -12.27 -5.13 1.01
N ARG A 38 -12.80 -4.34 0.07
CA ARG A 38 -12.23 -4.10 -1.25
C ARG A 38 -11.76 -2.65 -1.29
N VAL A 39 -10.46 -2.44 -1.36
CA VAL A 39 -9.84 -1.10 -1.26
C VAL A 39 -9.25 -0.70 -2.61
N LEU A 40 -9.38 0.58 -2.95
CA LEU A 40 -8.69 1.22 -4.06
C LEU A 40 -7.74 2.29 -3.51
N ASP A 41 -6.45 2.17 -3.83
CA ASP A 41 -5.42 3.16 -3.52
C ASP A 41 -5.04 3.91 -4.80
N VAL A 42 -5.22 5.24 -4.81
CA VAL A 42 -5.03 6.10 -5.99
C VAL A 42 -3.80 6.96 -5.78
N GLY A 43 -2.83 6.85 -6.69
CA GLY A 43 -1.49 7.41 -6.48
C GLY A 43 -0.67 6.53 -5.55
N CYS A 44 -0.75 5.20 -5.73
CA CYS A 44 -0.21 4.24 -4.78
C CYS A 44 1.33 4.24 -4.70
N GLY A 45 2.03 4.85 -5.65
CA GLY A 45 3.48 4.88 -5.73
C GLY A 45 4.09 3.49 -5.56
N THR A 46 5.05 3.37 -4.64
CA THR A 46 5.69 2.10 -4.27
C THR A 46 4.86 1.25 -3.30
N GLY A 47 3.73 1.76 -2.81
CA GLY A 47 2.74 1.01 -2.04
C GLY A 47 2.74 1.25 -0.53
N SER A 48 3.25 2.37 -0.04
CA SER A 48 3.31 2.69 1.40
C SER A 48 1.95 2.60 2.11
N SER A 49 0.86 2.97 1.45
CA SER A 49 -0.52 2.78 1.96
C SER A 49 -1.16 1.49 1.45
N LEU A 50 -0.87 1.10 0.20
CA LEU A 50 -1.45 -0.05 -0.47
C LEU A 50 -1.18 -1.37 0.26
N LEU A 51 0.07 -1.61 0.66
CA LEU A 51 0.46 -2.88 1.26
C LEU A 51 -0.16 -3.06 2.67
N PRO A 52 -0.09 -2.08 3.58
CA PRO A 52 -0.81 -2.19 4.86
C PRO A 52 -2.33 -2.27 4.68
N ALA A 53 -2.90 -1.58 3.68
CA ALA A 53 -4.32 -1.71 3.37
C ALA A 53 -4.67 -3.14 2.97
N ALA A 54 -3.88 -3.76 2.07
CA ALA A 54 -4.07 -5.15 1.66
C ALA A 54 -4.04 -6.11 2.85
N GLU A 55 -3.10 -5.93 3.78
CA GLU A 55 -3.02 -6.74 5.01
C GLU A 55 -4.30 -6.62 5.86
N ARG A 56 -4.83 -5.40 6.06
CA ARG A 56 -6.07 -5.17 6.80
C ARG A 56 -7.29 -5.83 6.17
N THR A 57 -7.34 -5.92 4.83
CA THR A 57 -8.44 -6.61 4.15
C THR A 57 -8.45 -8.13 4.39
N GLY A 58 -7.30 -8.73 4.73
CA GLY A 58 -7.19 -10.16 5.01
C GLY A 58 -7.57 -11.08 3.82
N ALA A 59 -7.60 -12.39 4.06
CA ALA A 59 -7.69 -13.40 2.99
C ALA A 59 -8.99 -13.40 2.15
N ARG A 60 -10.03 -12.67 2.59
CA ARG A 60 -11.32 -12.57 1.87
C ARG A 60 -11.51 -11.22 1.16
N GLY A 61 -10.59 -10.29 1.35
CA GLY A 61 -10.61 -8.98 0.71
C GLY A 61 -9.42 -8.79 -0.20
N TYR A 62 -9.26 -7.58 -0.72
CA TYR A 62 -8.09 -7.19 -1.50
C TYR A 62 -7.96 -5.67 -1.58
N ALA A 63 -6.75 -5.20 -1.89
CA ALA A 63 -6.49 -3.81 -2.26
C ALA A 63 -5.91 -3.76 -3.69
N ILE A 64 -6.34 -2.77 -4.47
CA ILE A 64 -5.83 -2.49 -5.82
C ILE A 64 -5.18 -1.11 -5.79
N GLY A 65 -3.94 -1.01 -6.27
CA GLY A 65 -3.26 0.26 -6.48
C GLY A 65 -3.34 0.70 -7.94
N ILE A 66 -3.56 2.00 -8.17
CA ILE A 66 -3.39 2.64 -9.47
C ILE A 66 -2.46 3.84 -9.32
N ASP A 67 -1.54 4.00 -10.26
CA ASP A 67 -0.65 5.16 -10.33
C ASP A 67 -0.46 5.59 -11.79
N ILE A 68 -0.22 6.88 -11.99
CA ILE A 68 0.09 7.44 -13.31
C ILE A 68 1.58 7.26 -13.65
N CYS A 69 2.42 7.14 -12.64
CA CYS A 69 3.84 6.90 -12.81
C CYS A 69 4.04 5.45 -13.31
N PRO A 70 4.68 5.26 -14.48
CA PRO A 70 4.91 3.92 -15.03
C PRO A 70 5.93 3.11 -14.24
N SER A 71 6.79 3.82 -13.50
CA SER A 71 7.79 3.33 -12.54
C SER A 71 8.51 4.55 -11.93
#